data_AF-A0A968P797-F1
#
_entry.id   AF-A0A968P797-F1
#
_cell.length_a   1.000
_cell.length_b   1.000
_cell.length_c   1.000
_cell.angle_alpha   90.00
_cell.angle_beta   90.00
_cell.angle_gamma   90.00
#
_symmetry.space_group_name_H-M   'P 1'
#
loop_
_entity.id
_entity.type
_entity.pdbx_description
1 polymer ?
#
loop_
_entity_poly.entity_id
_entity_poly.type
_entity_poly.pdbx_seq_one_letter_code
_entity_poly.pdbx_strand_id
1 'polypeptide(L)'
;MSLRRSHRGFTLLELLIVVAILGIIAALLIPNLLDALQKAKQKRTASNMRNIGAAWMSWLTDHVSAASAGQGGIYAAGSIGTFEPVPCAGLISDLQPSNTFFYMQEVNCLDGWKNTFDFAKNANLSESTVLMICSRGRDDQYESDGSCIQDWNMGSYHVTDYDNDIVWADGYFIYSPGSTSITGNS
;
A
#
# COMPACT_ATOMS: atom_id res chain seq x y z
N MET A 1 30.07 10.60 62.70
CA MET A 1 30.35 9.18 62.37
C MET A 1 29.97 8.97 60.91
N SER A 2 30.95 8.97 60.00
CA SER A 2 30.71 8.89 58.56
C SER A 2 30.67 7.42 58.12
N LEU A 3 29.49 6.97 57.68
CA LEU A 3 29.29 5.62 57.14
C LEU A 3 29.93 5.55 55.75
N ARG A 4 31.08 4.89 55.64
CA ARG A 4 31.70 4.59 54.34
C ARG A 4 30.78 3.62 53.57
N ARG A 5 30.10 4.12 52.54
CA ARG A 5 29.37 3.30 51.56
C ARG A 5 30.37 2.41 50.82
N SER A 6 30.27 1.10 51.06
CA SER A 6 30.94 0.08 50.24
C SER A 6 30.44 0.19 48.81
N HIS A 7 31.28 0.67 47.90
CA HIS A 7 31.00 0.60 46.47
C HIS A 7 31.32 -0.82 46.02
N ARG A 8 30.28 -1.64 45.81
CA ARG A 8 30.41 -2.92 45.11
C ARG A 8 30.73 -2.62 43.65
N GLY A 9 31.90 -3.05 43.18
CA GLY A 9 32.27 -2.98 41.77
C GLY A 9 31.48 -4.00 40.96
N PHE A 10 31.11 -3.64 39.74
CA PHE A 10 30.43 -4.52 38.78
C PHE A 10 31.41 -5.61 38.33
N THR A 11 31.02 -6.89 38.39
CA THR A 11 31.89 -7.96 37.89
C THR A 11 31.76 -8.10 36.37
N LEU A 12 32.85 -8.44 35.68
CA LEU A 12 32.80 -8.73 34.23
C LEU A 12 31.86 -9.89 33.90
N LEU A 13 31.73 -10.84 34.82
CA LEU A 13 30.85 -12.00 34.68
C LEU A 13 29.37 -11.58 34.66
N GLU A 14 28.96 -10.66 35.55
CA GLU A 14 27.59 -10.13 35.58
C GLU A 14 27.24 -9.43 34.27
N LEU A 15 28.17 -8.64 33.70
CA LEU A 15 27.94 -8.02 32.40
C LEU A 15 27.81 -9.07 31.29
N LEU A 16 28.69 -10.07 31.29
CA LEU A 16 28.77 -11.11 30.26
C LEU A 16 27.48 -11.93 30.18
N ILE A 17 26.94 -12.36 31.32
CA ILE A 17 25.70 -13.14 31.34
C ILE A 17 24.51 -12.30 30.84
N VAL A 18 24.48 -11.01 31.18
CA VAL A 18 23.40 -10.11 30.74
C VAL A 18 23.40 -9.95 29.22
N VAL A 19 24.55 -9.65 28.60
CA VAL A 19 24.61 -9.51 27.14
C VAL A 19 24.35 -10.85 26.43
N ALA A 20 24.74 -11.98 27.03
CA ALA A 20 24.43 -13.30 26.50
C ALA A 20 22.90 -13.55 26.46
N ILE A 21 22.18 -13.27 27.55
CA ILE A 21 20.73 -13.45 27.61
C ILE A 21 20.02 -12.46 26.66
N LEU A 22 20.44 -11.20 26.62
CA LEU A 22 19.91 -10.20 25.68
C LEU A 22 20.12 -10.63 24.23
N GLY A 23 21.27 -11.23 23.91
CA GLY A 23 21.58 -11.77 22.59
C GLY A 23 20.63 -12.90 22.17
N ILE A 24 20.34 -13.85 23.07
CA ILE A 24 19.40 -14.96 22.81
C ILE A 24 17.99 -14.42 22.55
N ILE A 25 17.52 -13.49 23.38
CA ILE A 25 16.18 -12.88 23.22
C ILE A 25 16.11 -12.12 21.89
N ALA A 26 17.11 -11.31 21.57
CA ALA A 26 17.16 -10.54 20.33
C ALA A 26 17.16 -11.44 19.08
N ALA A 27 17.92 -12.54 19.10
CA ALA A 27 18.00 -13.48 17.98
C ALA A 27 16.65 -14.09 17.58
N LEU A 28 15.78 -14.37 18.56
CA LEU A 28 14.44 -14.89 18.32
C LEU A 28 13.44 -13.80 17.92
N LEU A 29 13.61 -12.59 18.47
CA LEU A 29 12.65 -11.49 18.31
C LEU A 29 12.80 -10.75 16.98
N ILE A 30 14.04 -10.50 16.54
CA ILE A 30 14.36 -9.73 15.34
C ILE A 30 13.66 -10.25 14.06
N PRO A 31 13.71 -11.54 13.69
CA PRO A 31 13.11 -12.01 12.44
C PRO A 31 11.59 -11.79 12.41
N ASN A 32 10.91 -12.04 13.53
CA ASN A 32 9.47 -11.83 13.65
C ASN A 32 9.11 -10.33 13.59
N LEU A 33 9.93 -9.47 14.20
CA LEU A 33 9.75 -8.02 14.11
C LEU A 33 9.90 -7.52 12.67
N LEU A 34 10.89 -8.02 11.93
CA LEU A 34 11.10 -7.64 10.54
C LEU A 34 9.88 -7.99 9.67
N ASP A 35 9.33 -9.20 9.81
CA ASP A 35 8.12 -9.61 9.08
C ASP A 35 6.90 -8.75 9.47
N ALA A 36 6.70 -8.49 10.77
CA ALA A 36 5.62 -7.64 11.25
C ALA A 36 5.69 -6.21 10.69
N LEU A 37 6.90 -5.66 10.54
CA LEU A 37 7.11 -4.37 9.90
C LEU A 37 6.75 -4.39 8.41
N GLN A 38 7.10 -5.45 7.66
CA GLN A 38 6.72 -5.58 6.25
C GLN A 38 5.21 -5.67 6.08
N LYS A 39 4.54 -6.48 6.91
CA LYS A 39 3.09 -6.58 6.94
C LYS A 39 2.40 -5.26 7.28
N ALA A 40 2.98 -4.47 8.18
CA ALA A 40 2.48 -3.14 8.50
C ALA A 40 2.60 -2.17 7.31
N LYS A 41 3.71 -2.21 6.57
CA LYS A 41 3.91 -1.44 5.33
C LYS A 41 2.88 -1.83 4.26
N GLN A 42 2.71 -3.12 4.00
CA GLN A 42 1.71 -3.63 3.05
C GLN A 42 0.28 -3.17 3.40
N LYS A 43 -0.11 -3.26 4.68
CA LYS A 43 -1.41 -2.76 5.16
C LYS A 43 -1.56 -1.26 4.97
N ARG A 44 -0.51 -0.48 5.22
CA ARG A 44 -0.49 0.96 4.99
C ARG A 44 -0.67 1.29 3.52
N THR A 45 0.04 0.59 2.63
CA THR A 45 -0.11 0.71 1.18
C THR A 45 -1.56 0.51 0.76
N ALA A 46 -2.17 -0.62 1.14
CA ALA A 46 -3.56 -0.92 0.82
C ALA A 46 -4.55 0.11 1.40
N SER A 47 -4.31 0.60 2.62
CA SER A 47 -5.14 1.65 3.23
C SER A 47 -5.03 2.98 2.48
N ASN A 48 -3.82 3.36 2.07
CA ASN A 48 -3.59 4.59 1.32
C ASN A 48 -4.30 4.54 -0.04
N MET A 49 -4.18 3.42 -0.77
CA MET A 49 -4.89 3.21 -2.05
C MET A 49 -6.41 3.39 -1.89
N ARG A 50 -7.01 2.78 -0.86
CA ARG A 50 -8.45 2.94 -0.58
C ARG A 50 -8.84 4.39 -0.29
N ASN A 51 -8.04 5.09 0.52
CA ASN A 51 -8.32 6.49 0.86
C ASN A 51 -8.25 7.38 -0.39
N ILE A 52 -7.23 7.19 -1.23
CA ILE A 52 -7.07 7.94 -2.49
C ILE A 52 -8.23 7.63 -3.44
N GLY A 53 -8.55 6.35 -3.60
CA GLY A 53 -9.68 5.90 -4.41
C GLY A 53 -11.02 6.48 -3.98
N ALA A 54 -11.30 6.53 -2.68
CA ALA A 54 -12.53 7.11 -2.14
C ALA A 54 -12.63 8.63 -2.39
N ALA A 55 -11.51 9.36 -2.24
CA ALA A 55 -11.45 10.79 -2.57
C ALA A 55 -11.67 11.02 -4.07
N TRP A 56 -11.11 10.16 -4.92
CA TRP A 56 -11.30 10.22 -6.36
C TRP A 56 -12.74 9.96 -6.79
N MET A 57 -13.39 8.93 -6.24
CA MET A 57 -14.82 8.66 -6.51
C MET A 57 -15.71 9.84 -6.12
N SER A 58 -15.37 10.52 -5.01
CA SER A 58 -16.08 11.73 -4.60
C SER A 58 -15.89 12.86 -5.63
N TRP A 59 -14.66 13.05 -6.13
CA TRP A 59 -14.38 14.01 -7.20
C TRP A 59 -15.14 13.69 -8.49
N LEU A 60 -15.19 12.42 -8.91
CA LEU A 60 -15.93 11.98 -10.10
C LEU A 60 -17.44 12.22 -9.98
N THR A 61 -18.00 12.01 -8.80
CA THR A 61 -19.43 12.27 -8.52
C THR A 61 -19.78 13.73 -8.80
N ASP A 62 -18.90 14.65 -8.39
CA ASP A 62 -19.14 16.08 -8.50
C ASP A 62 -18.81 16.63 -9.91
N HIS A 63 -17.82 16.08 -10.60
CA HIS A 63 -17.28 16.65 -11.84
C HIS A 63 -17.70 15.95 -13.13
N VAL A 64 -18.10 14.67 -13.06
CA VAL A 64 -18.42 13.87 -14.25
C VAL A 64 -19.87 13.41 -14.18
N SER A 65 -20.15 12.46 -13.28
CA SER A 65 -21.50 11.96 -13.01
C SER A 65 -21.47 11.02 -11.80
N ALA A 66 -22.62 10.84 -11.16
CA ALA A 66 -22.77 9.80 -10.13
C ALA A 66 -22.58 8.38 -10.69
N ALA A 67 -22.80 8.15 -11.99
CA ALA A 67 -22.65 6.84 -12.63
C ALA A 67 -21.18 6.46 -12.86
N SER A 68 -20.29 7.45 -12.99
CA SER A 68 -18.84 7.26 -13.13
C SER A 68 -18.10 7.08 -11.81
N ALA A 69 -18.74 7.36 -10.68
CA ALA A 69 -18.14 7.23 -9.35
C ALA A 69 -18.05 5.79 -8.81
N GLY A 70 -18.17 4.81 -9.72
CA GLY A 70 -18.12 3.39 -9.43
C GLY A 70 -19.38 2.68 -9.93
N GLN A 71 -19.23 1.94 -11.03
CA GLN A 71 -20.09 0.79 -11.30
C GLN A 71 -19.31 -0.41 -10.80
N GLY A 72 -19.69 -0.95 -9.64
CA GLY A 72 -19.05 -2.13 -9.06
C GLY A 72 -19.18 -3.34 -9.99
N GLY A 73 -18.27 -3.42 -10.96
CA GLY A 73 -18.17 -4.51 -11.91
C GLY A 73 -17.25 -5.58 -11.34
N ILE A 74 -17.74 -6.82 -11.29
CA ILE A 74 -16.86 -7.97 -11.14
C ILE A 74 -16.03 -8.05 -12.43
N TYR A 75 -14.74 -7.75 -12.33
CA TYR A 75 -13.85 -7.85 -13.49
C TYR A 75 -13.79 -9.33 -13.93
N ALA A 76 -14.12 -9.61 -15.18
CA ALA A 76 -13.78 -10.90 -15.77
C ALA A 76 -12.26 -10.95 -16.02
N ALA A 77 -11.69 -12.14 -16.19
CA ALA A 77 -10.34 -12.26 -16.73
C ALA A 77 -10.30 -11.58 -18.12
N GLY A 78 -9.73 -10.37 -18.20
CA GLY A 78 -9.80 -9.52 -19.39
C GLY A 78 -9.66 -8.03 -19.10
N SER A 79 -9.51 -7.24 -20.18
CA SER A 79 -9.02 -5.87 -20.15
C SER A 79 -9.82 -4.92 -19.27
N ILE A 80 -9.10 -4.14 -18.44
CA ILE A 80 -9.68 -3.17 -17.50
C ILE A 80 -10.04 -1.85 -18.25
N GLY A 81 -9.75 -1.78 -19.55
CA GLY A 81 -9.92 -0.61 -20.40
C GLY A 81 -8.58 0.06 -20.73
N THR A 82 -8.60 1.08 -21.59
CA THR A 82 -7.41 1.87 -21.91
C THR A 82 -7.16 2.89 -20.78
N PHE A 83 -6.13 2.64 -19.98
CA PHE A 83 -5.66 3.58 -18.96
C PHE A 83 -4.49 4.39 -19.48
N GLU A 84 -4.53 5.69 -19.23
CA GLU A 84 -3.43 6.60 -19.46
C GLU A 84 -2.72 6.90 -18.13
N PRO A 85 -1.38 6.86 -18.08
CA PRO A 85 -0.63 7.14 -16.87
C PRO A 85 -0.85 8.59 -16.42
N VAL A 86 -1.08 8.76 -15.11
CA VAL A 86 -1.26 10.06 -14.48
C VAL A 86 -0.11 10.27 -13.50
N PRO A 87 0.71 11.31 -13.66
CA PRO A 87 1.71 11.63 -12.64
C PRO A 87 1.02 12.02 -11.33
N CYS A 88 1.62 11.72 -10.18
CA CYS A 88 1.00 12.04 -8.89
C CYS A 88 0.60 13.52 -8.75
N ALA A 89 1.40 14.44 -9.33
CA ALA A 89 1.07 15.86 -9.36
C ALA A 89 -0.25 16.18 -10.09
N GLY A 90 -0.59 15.42 -11.13
CA GLY A 90 -1.88 15.56 -11.84
C GLY A 90 -3.05 15.07 -10.99
N LEU A 91 -2.85 14.00 -10.22
CA LEU A 91 -3.86 13.54 -9.26
C LEU A 91 -4.09 14.56 -8.14
N ILE A 92 -3.01 15.21 -7.69
CA ILE A 92 -3.09 16.29 -6.70
C ILE A 92 -3.90 17.47 -7.23
N SER A 93 -3.69 17.90 -8.48
CA SER A 93 -4.48 19.01 -9.04
C SER A 93 -5.96 18.68 -9.16
N ASP A 94 -6.30 17.42 -9.42
CA ASP A 94 -7.70 16.96 -9.51
C ASP A 94 -8.33 16.92 -8.10
N LEU A 95 -7.65 16.34 -7.10
CA LEU A 95 -8.18 16.17 -5.73
C LEU A 95 -8.11 17.43 -4.86
N GLN A 96 -7.26 18.38 -5.23
CA GLN A 96 -7.03 19.64 -4.50
C GLN A 96 -7.21 20.85 -5.43
N PRO A 97 -8.42 21.06 -5.97
CA PRO A 97 -8.66 22.17 -6.91
C PRO A 97 -8.51 23.54 -6.24
N SER A 98 -8.63 23.62 -4.91
CA SER A 98 -8.44 24.84 -4.12
C SER A 98 -7.92 24.53 -2.71
N ASN A 99 -7.28 25.52 -2.08
CA ASN A 99 -6.82 25.44 -0.69
C ASN A 99 -7.98 25.41 0.33
N THR A 100 -9.19 25.84 -0.07
CA THR A 100 -10.39 25.89 0.78
C THR A 100 -11.34 24.72 0.58
N PHE A 101 -11.26 24.02 -0.55
CA PHE A 101 -12.08 22.85 -0.85
C PHE A 101 -11.22 21.79 -1.52
N PHE A 102 -11.09 20.65 -0.85
CA PHE A 102 -10.31 19.51 -1.30
C PHE A 102 -11.06 18.22 -0.95
N TYR A 103 -10.89 17.20 -1.79
CA TYR A 103 -11.39 15.85 -1.52
C TYR A 103 -10.43 15.07 -0.61
N MET A 104 -9.15 15.46 -0.62
CA MET A 104 -8.10 14.90 0.23
C MET A 104 -7.06 15.98 0.57
N GLN A 105 -6.64 16.06 1.82
CA GLN A 105 -5.68 17.09 2.27
C GLN A 105 -4.23 16.78 1.88
N GLU A 106 -3.84 15.51 1.87
CA GLU A 106 -2.50 15.08 1.49
C GLU A 106 -2.60 13.77 0.71
N VAL A 107 -2.25 13.85 -0.58
CA VAL A 107 -2.18 12.67 -1.45
C VAL A 107 -0.81 12.05 -1.26
N ASN A 108 -0.77 10.88 -0.63
CA ASN A 108 0.46 10.12 -0.49
C ASN A 108 0.85 9.53 -1.85
N CYS A 109 1.85 10.10 -2.51
CA CYS A 109 2.44 9.54 -3.74
C CYS A 109 3.33 8.32 -3.48
N LEU A 110 3.59 8.00 -2.22
CA LEU A 110 4.49 6.93 -1.80
C LEU A 110 3.73 5.84 -1.06
N ASP A 111 4.10 4.60 -1.33
CA ASP A 111 3.59 3.43 -0.65
C ASP A 111 4.23 3.23 0.74
N GLY A 112 3.92 2.09 1.37
CA GLY A 112 4.48 1.68 2.66
C GLY A 112 5.99 1.44 2.64
N TRP A 113 6.56 1.10 1.48
CA TRP A 113 8.00 0.86 1.28
C TRP A 113 8.77 2.09 0.82
N LYS A 114 8.06 3.20 0.56
CA LYS A 114 8.58 4.47 0.03
C LYS A 114 8.87 4.43 -1.47
N ASN A 115 8.28 3.47 -2.17
CA ASN A 115 8.27 3.43 -3.63
C ASN A 115 7.11 4.31 -4.12
N THR A 116 7.21 4.79 -5.36
CA THR A 116 6.17 5.66 -5.94
C THR A 116 4.95 4.84 -6.35
N PHE A 117 3.76 5.34 -6.02
CA PHE A 117 2.54 4.83 -6.63
C PHE A 117 2.49 5.23 -8.11
N ASP A 118 2.08 4.28 -8.92
CA ASP A 118 1.71 4.51 -10.31
C ASP A 118 0.20 4.69 -10.37
N PHE A 119 -0.24 5.83 -10.90
CA PHE A 119 -1.65 6.14 -11.08
C PHE A 119 -1.98 6.11 -12.56
N ALA A 120 -3.19 5.67 -12.89
CA ALA A 120 -3.68 5.71 -14.24
C ALA A 120 -5.17 6.00 -14.26
N LYS A 121 -5.63 6.75 -15.26
CA LYS A 121 -7.05 7.03 -15.45
C LYS A 121 -7.51 6.72 -16.86
N ASN A 122 -8.78 6.39 -16.99
CA ASN A 122 -9.36 6.18 -18.31
C ASN A 122 -9.47 7.50 -19.08
N ALA A 123 -9.24 7.47 -20.39
CA ALA A 123 -9.43 8.62 -21.27
C ALA A 123 -10.88 9.13 -21.25
N ASN A 124 -11.84 8.23 -21.04
CA ASN A 124 -13.25 8.54 -20.89
C ASN A 124 -13.68 8.38 -19.44
N LEU A 125 -13.83 9.50 -18.74
CA LEU A 125 -14.18 9.50 -17.32
C LEU A 125 -15.63 9.08 -17.03
N SER A 126 -16.47 8.92 -18.06
CA SER A 126 -17.85 8.43 -17.92
C SER A 126 -17.96 6.90 -17.94
N GLU A 127 -16.84 6.20 -18.14
CA GLU A 127 -16.80 4.73 -18.11
C GLU A 127 -16.90 4.18 -16.69
N SER A 128 -17.23 2.89 -16.61
CA SER A 128 -17.33 2.18 -15.33
C SER A 128 -16.00 2.11 -14.59
N THR A 129 -14.86 2.11 -15.30
CA THR A 129 -13.52 1.98 -14.71
C THR A 129 -12.71 3.24 -14.98
N VAL A 130 -12.52 4.06 -13.95
CA VAL A 130 -11.94 5.39 -14.16
C VAL A 130 -10.56 5.56 -13.55
N LEU A 131 -10.25 4.92 -12.41
CA LEU A 131 -8.95 5.04 -11.74
C LEU A 131 -8.35 3.68 -11.39
N MET A 132 -7.06 3.58 -11.66
CA MET A 132 -6.18 2.50 -11.23
C MET A 132 -5.03 3.08 -10.39
N ILE A 133 -4.69 2.37 -9.32
CA ILE A 133 -3.56 2.68 -8.44
C ILE A 133 -2.75 1.41 -8.28
N CYS A 134 -1.44 1.49 -8.51
CA CYS A 134 -0.54 0.38 -8.31
C CYS A 134 0.68 0.76 -7.46
N SER A 135 1.13 -0.19 -6.64
CA SER A 135 2.40 -0.18 -5.91
C SER A 135 3.23 -1.38 -6.35
N ARG A 136 4.53 -1.16 -6.55
CA ARG A 136 5.53 -2.14 -7.00
C ARG A 136 6.10 -3.02 -5.90
N GLY A 137 5.31 -3.23 -4.84
CA GLY A 137 5.76 -3.96 -3.67
C GLY A 137 7.02 -3.38 -3.02
N ARG A 138 7.80 -4.25 -2.37
CA ARG A 138 9.01 -3.91 -1.61
C ARG A 138 10.24 -3.69 -2.48
N ASP A 139 10.35 -4.41 -3.60
CA ASP A 139 11.54 -4.45 -4.44
C ASP A 139 11.59 -3.36 -5.52
N ASP A 140 10.49 -2.60 -5.67
CA ASP A 140 10.36 -1.53 -6.67
C ASP A 140 10.54 -2.05 -8.11
N GLN A 141 10.17 -3.31 -8.36
CA GLN A 141 10.14 -3.90 -9.68
C GLN A 141 8.71 -4.18 -10.11
N TYR A 142 8.49 -4.21 -11.42
CA TYR A 142 7.22 -4.66 -11.97
C TYR A 142 7.26 -6.18 -12.14
N GLU A 143 6.18 -6.85 -11.72
CA GLU A 143 5.99 -8.29 -11.98
C GLU A 143 5.56 -8.55 -13.44
N SER A 144 5.21 -7.48 -14.15
CA SER A 144 4.84 -7.46 -15.55
C SER A 144 5.96 -6.95 -16.46
N ASP A 145 5.72 -6.95 -17.77
CA ASP A 145 6.62 -6.47 -18.83
C ASP A 145 6.83 -4.92 -18.79
N GLY A 146 7.34 -4.41 -17.67
CA GLY A 146 7.81 -3.04 -17.49
C GLY A 146 6.75 -1.99 -17.13
N SER A 147 5.51 -2.38 -16.85
CA SER A 147 4.46 -1.45 -16.39
C SER A 147 3.36 -2.15 -15.61
N CYS A 148 3.01 -1.58 -14.46
CA CYS A 148 1.86 -2.02 -13.69
C CYS A 148 0.49 -1.56 -14.26
N ILE A 149 0.50 -0.60 -15.21
CA ILE A 149 -0.69 -0.07 -15.87
C ILE A 149 -0.92 -0.91 -17.11
N GLN A 150 -1.60 -2.03 -16.92
CA GLN A 150 -1.91 -3.01 -17.95
C GLN A 150 -3.12 -3.84 -17.55
N ASP A 151 -3.51 -4.79 -18.41
CA ASP A 151 -4.55 -5.75 -18.09
C ASP A 151 -4.06 -6.75 -17.04
N TRP A 152 -4.75 -6.81 -15.90
CA TRP A 152 -4.46 -7.77 -14.83
C TRP A 152 -5.51 -8.85 -14.77
N ASN A 153 -5.07 -10.10 -14.65
CA ASN A 153 -5.94 -11.17 -14.19
C ASN A 153 -6.20 -10.98 -12.69
N MET A 154 -7.47 -11.02 -12.28
CA MET A 154 -7.81 -10.95 -10.87
C MET A 154 -7.14 -12.10 -10.12
N GLY A 155 -6.52 -11.79 -8.99
CA GLY A 155 -5.75 -12.79 -8.27
C GLY A 155 -5.33 -12.36 -6.88
N SER A 156 -4.73 -13.32 -6.19
CA SER A 156 -4.10 -13.10 -4.91
C SER A 156 -2.76 -13.82 -4.86
N TYR A 157 -1.83 -13.23 -4.13
CA TYR A 157 -0.54 -13.83 -3.83
C TYR A 157 -0.38 -14.08 -2.33
N HIS A 158 0.65 -14.83 -1.97
CA HIS A 158 0.87 -15.22 -0.58
C HIS A 158 1.12 -13.99 0.31
N VAL A 159 0.48 -13.92 1.48
CA VAL A 159 0.47 -12.71 2.34
C VAL A 159 1.85 -12.29 2.87
N THR A 160 2.84 -13.17 2.83
CA THR A 160 4.24 -12.88 3.24
C THR A 160 5.15 -12.59 2.05
N ASP A 161 4.61 -12.65 0.84
CA ASP A 161 5.32 -12.22 -0.35
C ASP A 161 5.08 -10.72 -0.50
N TYR A 162 6.10 -9.94 -0.14
CA TYR A 162 6.03 -8.48 -0.11
C TYR A 162 6.57 -7.83 -1.38
N ASP A 163 7.12 -8.64 -2.29
CA ASP A 163 7.74 -8.14 -3.52
C ASP A 163 6.67 -7.96 -4.60
N ASN A 164 5.62 -8.79 -4.61
CA ASN A 164 4.52 -8.65 -5.57
C ASN A 164 3.85 -7.25 -5.57
N ASP A 165 3.51 -6.84 -6.79
CA ASP A 165 2.67 -5.68 -7.07
C ASP A 165 1.33 -5.73 -6.32
N ILE A 166 0.84 -4.58 -5.89
CA ILE A 166 -0.53 -4.42 -5.37
C ILE A 166 -1.27 -3.56 -6.37
N VAL A 167 -2.43 -4.03 -6.82
CA VAL A 167 -3.24 -3.34 -7.82
C VAL A 167 -4.63 -3.10 -7.27
N TRP A 168 -5.03 -1.84 -7.25
CA TRP A 168 -6.36 -1.38 -6.87
C TRP A 168 -7.01 -0.66 -8.05
N ALA A 169 -8.26 -0.96 -8.33
CA ALA A 169 -9.04 -0.24 -9.35
C ALA A 169 -10.51 -0.15 -8.91
N ASP A 170 -11.08 1.04 -9.10
CA ASP A 170 -12.52 1.36 -8.93
C ASP A 170 -13.24 0.64 -7.76
N GLY A 171 -12.63 0.67 -6.57
CA GLY A 171 -13.22 0.15 -5.33
C GLY A 171 -12.73 -1.22 -4.90
N TYR A 172 -12.07 -1.96 -5.80
CA TYR A 172 -11.66 -3.33 -5.57
C TYR A 172 -10.15 -3.51 -5.71
N PHE A 173 -9.61 -4.49 -4.99
CA PHE A 173 -8.27 -4.97 -5.28
C PHE A 173 -8.33 -5.99 -6.40
N ILE A 174 -7.59 -5.72 -7.47
CA ILE A 174 -7.48 -6.63 -8.61
C ILE A 174 -6.43 -7.70 -8.30
N TYR A 175 -5.31 -7.27 -7.72
CA TYR A 175 -4.20 -8.13 -7.31
C TYR A 175 -3.70 -7.69 -5.94
N SER A 176 -3.74 -8.60 -4.96
CA SER A 176 -3.48 -8.26 -3.55
C SER A 176 -3.08 -9.48 -2.71
N PRO A 177 -2.49 -9.26 -1.52
CA PRO A 177 -2.15 -10.37 -0.62
C PRO A 177 -3.41 -11.07 -0.09
N GLY A 178 -3.51 -12.39 -0.26
CA GLY A 178 -4.67 -13.17 0.17
C GLY A 178 -4.55 -14.66 -0.13
N SER A 179 -5.40 -15.47 0.51
CA SER A 179 -5.40 -16.94 0.35
C SER A 179 -6.48 -17.48 -0.59
N THR A 180 -7.27 -16.59 -1.20
CA THR A 180 -8.40 -16.95 -2.06
C THR A 180 -8.31 -16.14 -3.34
N SER A 181 -8.20 -16.83 -4.47
CA SER A 181 -8.48 -16.24 -5.78
C SER A 181 -9.83 -15.55 -5.69
N ILE A 182 -9.89 -14.30 -6.13
CA ILE A 182 -11.14 -13.53 -6.25
C ILE A 182 -11.91 -14.15 -7.43
N THR A 183 -12.37 -15.39 -7.26
CA THR A 183 -13.33 -16.02 -8.16
C THR A 183 -14.69 -15.56 -7.68
N GLY A 184 -15.28 -14.65 -8.44
CA GLY A 184 -16.60 -14.10 -8.13
C GLY A 184 -17.62 -15.22 -7.94
N ASN A 185 -18.39 -15.14 -6.85
CA ASN A 185 -19.74 -15.67 -6.81
C ASN A 185 -20.52 -15.09 -5.62
N SER A 186 -21.38 -14.11 -5.89
CA SER A 186 -22.85 -14.19 -5.72
C SER A 186 -23.50 -12.86 -6.12
#